data_AF-A0A2N2EKR1-F1
#
_entry.id   AF-A0A2N2EKR1-F1
#
_cell.length_a   1.000
_cell.length_b   1.000
_cell.length_c   1.000
_cell.angle_alpha   90.00
_cell.angle_beta   90.00
_cell.angle_gamma   90.00
#
_symmetry.space_group_name_H-M   'P 1'
#
loop_
_entity.id
_entity.type
_entity.pdbx_description
1 polymer ?
#
loop_
_entity_poly.entity_id
_entity_poly.type
_entity_poly.pdbx_seq_one_letter_code
_entity_poly.pdbx_strand_id
1 'polypeptide(L)'
;MADAGGRTTDLNEEGPAVPAPSQRAFLKTFTGLAPRFRAAAVCGRTSAGLKKGFYAALVRQAAAHGCFSVFDTSGPALAEAVAELAAKGQ
;
A
#
# COMPACT_ATOMS: atom_id res chain seq x y z
N MET A 1 -18.37 2.24 -19.02
CA MET A 1 -19.56 1.61 -19.64
C MET A 1 -19.04 0.64 -20.69
N ALA A 2 -19.39 -0.64 -20.63
CA ALA A 2 -18.93 -1.60 -21.63
C ALA A 2 -19.70 -1.42 -22.95
N ASP A 3 -19.05 -1.68 -24.08
CA ASP A 3 -19.71 -1.68 -25.39
C ASP A 3 -20.66 -2.88 -25.54
N ALA A 4 -21.40 -2.95 -26.67
CA ALA A 4 -22.31 -4.06 -26.94
C ALA A 4 -21.61 -5.44 -27.04
N GLY A 5 -20.29 -5.47 -27.17
CA GLY A 5 -19.46 -6.68 -27.11
C GLY A 5 -18.87 -6.97 -25.73
N GLY A 6 -19.25 -6.21 -24.69
CA GLY A 6 -18.74 -6.36 -23.34
C GLY A 6 -17.33 -5.82 -23.13
N ARG A 7 -16.77 -5.06 -24.08
CA ARG A 7 -15.43 -4.47 -23.93
C ARG A 7 -15.53 -3.15 -23.20
N THR A 8 -14.71 -3.00 -22.18
CA THR A 8 -14.53 -1.73 -21.47
C THR A 8 -13.27 -1.04 -21.97
N THR A 9 -13.35 0.27 -22.15
CA THR A 9 -12.17 1.12 -22.38
C THR A 9 -12.07 2.09 -21.22
N ASP A 10 -10.97 1.98 -20.48
CA ASP A 10 -10.71 2.82 -19.33
C ASP A 10 -9.59 3.80 -19.65
N LEU A 11 -9.86 5.09 -19.44
CA LEU A 11 -8.87 6.15 -19.53
C LEU A 11 -8.40 6.47 -18.11
N ASN A 12 -7.24 5.93 -17.75
CA ASN A 12 -6.69 6.05 -16.40
C ASN A 12 -5.63 7.15 -16.36
N GLU A 13 -5.86 8.19 -15.58
CA GLU A 13 -4.82 9.17 -15.24
C GLU A 13 -3.86 8.59 -14.19
N GLU A 14 -2.61 9.03 -14.20
CA GLU A 14 -1.61 8.67 -13.18
C GLU A 14 -1.91 9.32 -11.82
N GLY A 15 -2.56 10.49 -11.85
CA GLY A 15 -2.79 11.32 -10.67
C GLY A 15 -1.55 12.11 -10.23
N PRO A 16 -1.69 12.95 -9.18
CA PRO A 16 -0.59 13.79 -8.71
C PRO A 16 0.45 13.00 -7.91
N ALA A 17 1.70 13.45 -7.97
CA ALA A 17 2.76 12.92 -7.11
C ALA A 17 2.45 13.24 -5.64
N VAL A 18 2.48 12.22 -4.78
CA VAL A 18 2.23 12.37 -3.34
C VAL A 18 3.42 13.06 -2.68
N PRO A 19 3.27 14.25 -2.08
CA PRO A 19 4.39 14.96 -1.45
C PRO A 19 4.97 14.18 -0.26
N ALA A 20 6.28 14.27 -0.07
CA ALA A 20 6.96 13.60 1.04
C ALA A 20 6.38 13.91 2.45
N PRO A 21 5.91 15.14 2.77
CA PRO A 21 5.22 15.41 4.02
C PRO A 21 3.93 14.61 4.19
N SER A 22 3.13 14.46 3.12
CA SER A 22 1.88 13.70 3.13
C SER A 22 2.13 12.21 3.35
N GLN A 23 3.20 11.65 2.75
CA GLN A 23 3.60 10.27 3.00
C GLN A 23 3.95 10.02 4.48
N ARG A 24 4.70 10.95 5.10
CA ARG A 24 5.03 10.87 6.53
C ARG A 24 3.80 10.99 7.42
N ALA A 25 2.91 11.93 7.08
CA ALA A 25 1.66 12.13 7.81
C ALA A 25 0.78 10.88 7.73
N PHE A 26 0.68 10.25 6.57
CA PHE A 26 -0.06 9.00 6.38
C PHE A 26 0.50 7.88 7.26
N LEU A 27 1.82 7.63 7.22
CA LEU A 27 2.44 6.58 8.03
C LEU A 27 2.23 6.83 9.53
N LYS A 28 2.34 8.09 9.98
CA LYS A 28 2.07 8.45 11.38
C LYS A 28 0.62 8.12 11.78
N THR A 29 -0.35 8.47 10.95
CA THR A 29 -1.76 8.17 11.21
C THR A 29 -2.01 6.67 11.19
N PHE A 30 -1.44 5.95 10.21
CA PHE A 30 -1.53 4.50 10.12
C PHE A 30 -0.98 3.80 11.37
N THR A 31 0.22 4.18 11.82
CA THR A 31 0.83 3.66 13.05
C THR A 31 -0.07 3.89 14.27
N GLY A 32 -0.68 5.07 14.41
CA GLY A 32 -1.60 5.37 15.51
C GLY A 32 -2.90 4.55 15.48
N LEU A 33 -3.34 4.12 14.29
CA LEU A 33 -4.53 3.30 14.11
C LEU A 33 -4.24 1.80 14.22
N ALA A 34 -3.05 1.34 13.83
CA ALA A 34 -2.71 -0.07 13.73
C ALA A 34 -3.05 -0.92 14.97
N PRO A 35 -2.81 -0.47 16.22
CA PRO A 35 -3.18 -1.25 17.42
C PRO A 35 -4.68 -1.53 17.58
N ARG A 36 -5.53 -0.78 16.87
CA ARG A 36 -7.00 -0.90 16.95
C ARG A 36 -7.55 -1.98 16.01
N PHE A 37 -6.71 -2.57 15.17
CA PHE A 37 -7.11 -3.53 14.14
C PHE A 37 -6.26 -4.80 14.23
N ARG A 38 -6.86 -5.92 13.83
CA ARG A 38 -6.15 -7.21 13.75
C ARG A 38 -5.47 -7.41 12.40
N ALA A 39 -5.94 -6.73 11.36
CA ALA A 39 -5.37 -6.80 10.03
C ALA A 39 -5.56 -5.49 9.25
N ALA A 40 -4.68 -5.26 8.29
CA ALA A 40 -4.72 -4.15 7.33
C ALA A 40 -4.54 -4.71 5.91
N ALA A 41 -5.46 -4.37 5.01
CA ALA A 41 -5.36 -4.71 3.59
C ALA A 41 -4.84 -3.51 2.79
N VAL A 42 -3.81 -3.73 1.98
CA VAL A 42 -3.22 -2.76 1.06
C VAL A 42 -3.52 -3.23 -0.35
N CYS A 43 -4.42 -2.51 -1.03
CA CYS A 43 -4.99 -2.93 -2.30
C CYS A 43 -4.78 -1.87 -3.38
N GLY A 44 -4.64 -2.34 -4.62
CA GLY A 44 -4.64 -1.49 -5.81
C GLY A 44 -3.25 -1.05 -6.27
N ARG A 45 -3.23 -0.02 -7.13
CA ARG A 45 -2.00 0.48 -7.75
C ARG A 45 -1.28 1.49 -6.84
N THR A 46 0.02 1.62 -7.04
CA THR A 46 0.85 2.59 -6.33
C THR A 46 0.57 4.02 -6.78
N SER A 47 0.42 4.94 -5.83
CA SER A 47 0.37 6.37 -6.13
C SER A 47 1.73 6.88 -6.61
N ALA A 48 1.72 7.82 -7.55
CA ALA A 48 2.93 8.47 -8.04
C ALA A 48 3.70 9.19 -6.93
N GLY A 49 5.03 9.22 -7.03
CA GLY A 49 5.90 9.96 -6.11
C GLY A 49 6.12 9.33 -4.73
N LEU A 50 5.55 8.16 -4.45
CA LEU A 50 5.86 7.41 -3.24
C LEU A 50 7.35 7.05 -3.17
N LYS A 51 7.97 7.32 -2.01
CA LYS A 51 9.38 6.99 -1.81
C LYS A 51 9.57 5.48 -1.70
N LYS A 52 10.70 5.00 -2.24
CA LYS A 52 11.17 3.62 -2.03
C LYS A 52 11.16 3.28 -0.54
N GLY A 53 10.64 2.10 -0.20
CA GLY A 53 10.53 1.63 1.18
C GLY A 53 9.29 2.12 1.93
N PHE A 54 8.38 2.86 1.28
CA PHE A 54 7.11 3.25 1.89
C PHE A 54 6.28 2.03 2.31
N TYR A 55 6.19 1.00 1.46
CA TYR A 55 5.43 -0.21 1.76
C TYR A 55 6.13 -1.09 2.81
N ALA A 56 7.46 -1.16 2.76
CA ALA A 56 8.24 -1.80 3.83
C ALA A 56 8.00 -1.12 5.19
N ALA A 57 7.95 0.23 5.23
CA ALA A 57 7.61 0.95 6.44
C ALA A 57 6.19 0.63 6.93
N LEU A 58 5.21 0.54 6.03
CA LEU A 58 3.83 0.16 6.38
C LEU A 58 3.77 -1.22 7.04
N VAL A 59 4.36 -2.24 6.41
CA VAL A 59 4.45 -3.61 6.95
C VAL A 59 5.10 -3.60 8.33
N ARG A 60 6.23 -2.89 8.45
CA ARG A 60 6.98 -2.81 9.70
C ARG A 60 6.18 -2.22 10.85
N GLN A 61 5.44 -1.15 10.59
CA GLN A 61 4.59 -0.49 11.58
C GLN A 61 3.39 -1.36 11.96
N ALA A 62 2.75 -1.99 10.98
CA ALA A 62 1.64 -2.93 11.24
C ALA A 62 2.10 -4.09 12.12
N ALA A 63 3.22 -4.72 11.76
CA ALA A 63 3.83 -5.83 12.50
C ALA A 63 4.20 -5.44 13.93
N ALA A 64 4.78 -4.26 14.13
CA ALA A 64 5.14 -3.74 15.46
C ALA A 64 3.93 -3.57 16.39
N HIS A 65 2.72 -3.47 15.83
CA HIS A 65 1.48 -3.31 16.57
C HIS A 65 0.56 -4.55 16.52
N GLY A 66 1.08 -5.70 16.06
CA GLY A 66 0.31 -6.95 15.98
C GLY A 66 -0.80 -6.95 14.92
N CYS A 67 -0.74 -6.02 13.97
CA CYS A 67 -1.68 -5.92 12.86
C CYS A 67 -1.15 -6.69 11.64
N PHE A 68 -1.85 -7.74 11.25
CA PHE A 68 -1.48 -8.58 10.11
C PHE A 68 -1.67 -7.85 8.78
N SER A 69 -0.68 -7.88 7.89
CA SER A 69 -0.77 -7.14 6.62
C SER A 69 -1.13 -8.07 5.45
N VAL A 70 -2.12 -7.68 4.65
CA VAL A 70 -2.54 -8.36 3.42
C VAL A 70 -2.27 -7.43 2.23
N PHE A 71 -1.64 -7.94 1.18
CA PHE A 71 -1.31 -7.16 -0.01
C PHE A 71 -2.00 -7.74 -1.25
N ASP A 72 -2.86 -6.93 -1.86
CA ASP A 72 -3.46 -7.17 -3.18
C ASP A 72 -3.01 -6.06 -4.13
N THR A 73 -1.74 -6.13 -4.51
CA THR A 73 -1.04 -5.19 -5.39
C THR A 73 -0.05 -5.98 -6.24
N SER A 74 0.54 -5.34 -7.24
CA SER A 74 1.56 -5.94 -8.10
C SER A 74 2.85 -5.10 -8.11
N GLY A 75 3.87 -5.62 -8.80
CA GLY A 75 5.09 -4.87 -9.11
C GLY A 75 5.97 -4.50 -7.90
N PRO A 76 6.67 -3.35 -7.94
CA PRO A 76 7.64 -2.98 -6.91
C PRO A 76 7.06 -2.84 -5.50
N ALA A 77 5.80 -2.40 -5.37
CA ALA A 77 5.14 -2.33 -4.07
C ALA A 77 4.95 -3.70 -3.42
N LEU A 78 4.52 -4.69 -4.21
CA LEU A 78 4.43 -6.06 -3.72
C LEU A 78 5.80 -6.59 -3.34
N ALA A 79 6.82 -6.37 -4.17
CA ALA A 79 8.19 -6.83 -3.91
C ALA A 79 8.77 -6.22 -2.62
N GLU A 80 8.57 -4.92 -2.37
CA GLU A 80 9.00 -4.27 -1.13
C GLU A 80 8.29 -4.85 0.10
N ALA A 81 6.97 -5.06 0.00
CA ALA A 81 6.18 -5.60 1.10
C ALA A 81 6.60 -7.03 1.45
N VAL A 82 6.71 -7.90 0.44
CA VAL A 82 7.12 -9.31 0.62
C VAL A 82 8.52 -9.41 1.21
N ALA A 83 9.46 -8.56 0.77
CA ALA A 83 10.81 -8.54 1.33
C ALA A 83 10.81 -8.20 2.83
N GLU A 84 9.99 -7.24 3.26
CA GLU A 84 9.86 -6.89 4.68
C GLU A 84 9.13 -7.98 5.49
N LEU A 85 8.07 -8.59 4.93
CA LEU A 85 7.34 -9.69 5.57
C LEU A 85 8.26 -10.90 5.81
N ALA A 86 9.04 -11.28 4.80
CA ALA A 86 10.01 -12.37 4.90
C ALA A 86 11.08 -12.11 5.98
N ALA A 87 11.52 -10.86 6.16
CA ALA A 87 12.45 -10.48 7.22
C ALA A 87 11.83 -10.56 8.64
N LYS A 88 10.49 -10.56 8.75
CA LYS A 88 9.74 -10.58 10.01
C LYS A 88 9.23 -11.98 10.39
N GLY A 89 9.33 -12.97 9.50
CA GLY A 89 8.76 -14.30 9.70
C GLY A 89 7.23 -14.31 9.76
N GLN A 90 6.59 -13.35 9.07
CA GLN A 90 5.13 -13.23 8.92
C GLN A 90 4.63 -14.00 7.70
#